data_AF-A0A382XWB8-F1
#
_entry.id   AF-A0A382XWB8-F1
#
_cell.length_a   1.000
_cell.length_b   1.000
_cell.length_c   1.000
_cell.angle_alpha   90.00
_cell.angle_beta   90.00
_cell.angle_gamma   90.00
#
_symmetry.space_group_name_H-M   'P 1'
#
loop_
_entity.id
_entity.type
_entity.pdbx_description
1 polymer ?
#
loop_
_entity_poly.entity_id
_entity_poly.type
_entity_poly.pdbx_seq_one_letter_code
_entity_poly.pdbx_strand_id
1 'polypeptide(L)'
;MVTGGAGFVGSSISLFLKRNRPNARVIALDNLKRRGSELSLARLHDAGVEFVHGDVREFSDIEQVGPVDWLIECSAEPSVQAGYGQSPAYVTNTNLNGAINCLE
;
A
#
# COMPACT_ATOMS: atom_id res chain seq x y z
N MET A 1 -5.83 4.32 6.20
CA MET A 1 -5.36 3.48 5.08
C MET A 1 -3.85 3.37 5.11
N VAL A 2 -3.32 2.19 4.78
CA VAL A 2 -1.90 1.92 4.58
C VAL A 2 -1.73 1.45 3.13
N THR A 3 -1.10 2.25 2.28
CA THR A 3 -0.77 1.83 0.90
C THR A 3 0.50 0.98 0.90
N GLY A 4 0.72 0.16 -0.13
CA GLY A 4 1.76 -0.88 -0.05
C GLY A 4 1.53 -1.83 1.13
N GLY A 5 0.27 -1.97 1.53
CA GLY A 5 -0.16 -2.58 2.80
C GLY A 5 0.10 -4.09 2.87
N ALA A 6 0.37 -4.74 1.73
CA ALA A 6 0.76 -6.15 1.68
C ALA A 6 2.29 -6.33 1.66
N GLY A 7 3.05 -5.27 1.38
CA GLY A 7 4.51 -5.24 1.45
C GLY A 7 5.06 -5.39 2.87
N PHE A 8 6.38 -5.53 3.00
CA PHE A 8 7.04 -5.83 4.28
C PHE A 8 6.72 -4.82 5.40
N VAL A 9 6.93 -3.52 5.12
CA VAL A 9 6.67 -2.45 6.09
C VAL A 9 5.17 -2.22 6.28
N GLY A 10 4.42 -2.07 5.18
CA GLY A 10 2.98 -1.77 5.21
C GLY A 10 2.15 -2.83 5.94
N SER A 11 2.45 -4.11 5.74
CA SER A 11 1.77 -5.19 6.46
C SER A 11 2.08 -5.20 7.96
N SER A 12 3.33 -4.93 8.33
CA SER A 12 3.75 -4.85 9.74
C SER A 12 3.05 -3.70 10.47
N ILE A 13 2.93 -2.54 9.81
CA ILE A 13 2.21 -1.38 10.34
C ILE A 13 0.71 -1.69 10.45
N SER A 14 0.11 -2.28 9.42
CA SER A 14 -1.31 -2.65 9.43
C SER A 14 -1.65 -3.58 10.60
N LEU A 15 -0.84 -4.62 10.81
CA LEU A 15 -1.00 -5.56 11.93
C LEU A 15 -0.77 -4.87 13.28
N PHE A 16 0.26 -4.01 13.38
CA PHE A 16 0.52 -3.24 14.60
C PHE A 16 -0.66 -2.33 14.95
N LEU A 17 -1.22 -1.60 13.98
CA LEU A 17 -2.36 -0.72 14.18
C LEU A 17 -3.57 -1.52 14.63
N LYS A 18 -3.86 -2.64 13.97
CA LYS A 18 -5.02 -3.46 14.32
C LYS A 18 -4.90 -4.08 15.72
N ARG A 19 -3.70 -4.51 16.11
CA ARG A 19 -3.42 -5.02 17.47
C ARG A 19 -3.59 -3.96 18.55
N ASN A 20 -3.11 -2.74 18.32
CA ASN A 20 -3.13 -1.67 19.33
C ASN A 20 -4.40 -0.81 19.29
N ARG A 21 -5.17 -0.86 18.20
CA ARG A 21 -6.46 -0.22 18.04
C ARG A 21 -7.47 -1.21 17.45
N PRO A 22 -7.95 -2.19 18.23
CA PRO A 22 -8.83 -3.26 17.73
C PRO A 22 -10.10 -2.75 17.05
N ASN A 23 -10.63 -1.63 17.54
CA ASN A 23 -11.85 -1.01 17.02
C ASN A 23 -11.60 -0.11 15.79
N ALA A 24 -10.34 0.18 15.44
CA ALA A 24 -10.05 0.95 14.25
C ALA A 24 -10.29 0.09 13.00
N ARG A 25 -10.88 0.72 11.99
CA ARG A 25 -10.89 0.19 10.61
C ARG A 25 -9.50 0.42 10.02
N VAL A 26 -8.80 -0.68 9.74
CA VAL A 26 -7.48 -0.64 9.09
C VAL A 26 -7.65 -1.22 7.71
N ILE A 27 -7.24 -0.45 6.69
CA ILE A 27 -7.33 -0.81 5.28
C ILE A 27 -5.91 -0.88 4.72
N ALA A 28 -5.56 -2.01 4.13
CA ALA A 28 -4.33 -2.24 3.39
C ALA A 28 -4.64 -2.16 1.88
N LEU A 29 -4.13 -1.14 1.20
CA LEU A 29 -4.23 -0.99 -0.25
C LEU A 29 -2.92 -1.44 -0.90
N ASP A 30 -2.99 -2.38 -1.85
CA ASP A 30 -1.80 -2.90 -2.55
C ASP A 30 -2.20 -3.51 -3.91
N ASN A 31 -1.35 -3.36 -4.93
CA ASN A 31 -1.55 -3.95 -6.26
C ASN A 31 -0.86 -5.31 -6.42
N LEU A 32 -0.20 -5.81 -5.36
CA LEU A 32 0.53 -7.08 -5.33
C LEU A 32 1.62 -7.21 -6.40
N LYS A 33 2.13 -6.09 -6.92
CA LYS A 33 3.14 -6.08 -7.99
C LYS A 33 4.45 -6.75 -7.56
N ARG A 34 4.79 -6.67 -6.28
CA ARG A 34 5.99 -7.30 -5.68
C ARG A 34 5.66 -8.73 -5.25
N ARG A 35 6.36 -9.70 -5.85
CA ARG A 35 6.22 -11.12 -5.47
C ARG A 35 6.50 -11.32 -3.98
N GLY A 36 5.66 -12.09 -3.33
CA GLY A 36 5.67 -12.33 -1.89
C GLY A 36 4.76 -11.39 -1.09
N SER A 37 4.26 -10.29 -1.66
CA SER A 37 3.25 -9.46 -1.00
C SER A 37 1.97 -10.24 -0.72
N GLU A 38 1.59 -11.15 -1.63
CA GLU A 38 0.43 -12.03 -1.50
C GLU A 38 0.47 -12.93 -0.25
N LEU A 39 1.67 -13.26 0.25
CA LEU A 39 1.84 -14.06 1.47
C LEU A 39 1.35 -13.31 2.72
N SER A 40 1.24 -11.97 2.65
CA SER A 40 0.71 -11.17 3.74
C SER A 40 -0.81 -11.21 3.85
N LEU A 41 -1.53 -11.59 2.80
CA LEU A 41 -2.99 -11.46 2.75
C LEU A 41 -3.70 -12.28 3.83
N ALA A 42 -3.28 -13.54 4.02
CA ALA A 42 -3.86 -14.41 5.04
C ALA A 42 -3.74 -13.81 6.45
N ARG A 43 -2.53 -13.39 6.85
CA ARG A 43 -2.32 -12.79 8.18
C ARG A 43 -3.01 -11.44 8.36
N LEU A 44 -3.17 -10.65 7.29
CA LEU A 44 -3.92 -9.39 7.34
C LEU A 44 -5.40 -9.67 7.57
N HIS A 45 -5.98 -10.58 6.79
CA HIS A 45 -7.35 -11.03 6.94
C HIS A 45 -7.61 -11.58 8.36
N ASP A 46 -6.75 -12.46 8.86
CA ASP A 46 -6.93 -13.10 10.18
C ASP A 46 -6.85 -12.08 11.33
N ALA A 47 -6.13 -10.97 11.14
CA ALA A 47 -6.10 -9.86 12.09
C ALA A 47 -7.32 -8.92 11.97
N GLY A 48 -8.17 -9.10 10.96
CA GLY A 48 -9.29 -8.21 10.65
C GLY A 48 -8.87 -6.90 9.97
N VAL A 49 -7.75 -6.91 9.23
CA VAL A 49 -7.38 -5.82 8.32
C VAL A 49 -8.12 -6.00 7.00
N GLU A 50 -8.80 -4.97 6.55
CA GLU A 50 -9.48 -4.94 5.25
C GLU A 50 -8.43 -4.83 4.14
N PHE A 51 -8.50 -5.69 3.13
CA PHE A 51 -7.62 -5.62 1.98
C PHE A 51 -8.37 -5.05 0.77
N VAL A 52 -7.77 -4.04 0.14
CA VAL A 52 -8.25 -3.46 -1.10
C VAL A 52 -7.16 -3.65 -2.15
N HIS A 53 -7.50 -4.35 -3.23
CA HIS A 53 -6.60 -4.42 -4.38
C HIS A 53 -6.70 -3.12 -5.18
N GLY A 54 -5.59 -2.40 -5.30
CA GLY A 54 -5.58 -1.12 -5.98
C GLY A 54 -4.16 -0.61 -6.24
N ASP A 55 -4.02 0.22 -7.26
CA ASP A 55 -2.76 0.82 -7.67
C ASP A 55 -2.74 2.32 -7.36
N VAL A 56 -1.76 2.78 -6.58
CA VAL A 56 -1.63 4.20 -6.23
C VAL A 56 -1.43 5.10 -7.45
N ARG A 57 -1.01 4.55 -8.59
CA ARG A 57 -0.88 5.28 -9.86
C ARG A 57 -2.24 5.65 -10.46
N GLU A 58 -3.29 4.93 -10.07
CA GLU A 58 -4.66 5.14 -10.53
C GLU A 58 -5.46 5.82 -9.42
N PHE A 59 -5.74 7.11 -9.56
CA PHE A 59 -6.44 7.88 -8.52
C PHE A 59 -7.81 7.28 -8.15
N SER A 60 -8.53 6.71 -9.12
CA SER A 60 -9.80 6.03 -8.88
C SER A 60 -9.71 4.85 -7.91
N ASP A 61 -8.57 4.14 -7.87
CA ASP A 61 -8.36 3.01 -6.97
C ASP A 61 -8.16 3.45 -5.51
N ILE A 62 -7.73 4.70 -5.32
CA ILE A 62 -7.63 5.36 -4.02
C ILE A 62 -9.01 5.91 -3.64
N GLU A 63 -9.67 6.61 -4.57
CA GLU A 63 -10.97 7.25 -4.35
C GLU A 63 -12.06 6.25 -3.92
N GLN A 64 -12.07 5.03 -4.49
CA GLN A 64 -13.02 3.98 -4.10
C GLN A 64 -12.94 3.57 -2.62
N VAL A 65 -11.82 3.81 -1.93
CA VAL A 65 -11.67 3.52 -0.50
C VAL A 65 -12.51 4.49 0.35
N GLY A 66 -12.78 5.68 -0.19
CA GLY A 66 -13.48 6.76 0.49
C GLY A 66 -12.61 7.48 1.53
N PRO A 67 -13.22 8.36 2.34
CA PRO A 67 -12.49 9.19 3.30
C PRO A 67 -11.82 8.34 4.40
N VAL A 68 -10.62 8.74 4.79
CA VAL A 68 -9.82 8.10 5.84
C VAL A 68 -9.28 9.13 6.82
N ASP A 69 -9.24 8.78 8.11
CA ASP A 69 -8.68 9.69 9.12
C ASP A 69 -7.15 9.82 8.97
N TRP A 70 -6.47 8.71 8.70
CA TRP A 70 -5.02 8.65 8.50
C TRP A 70 -4.67 7.91 7.21
N LEU A 71 -3.74 8.49 6.46
CA LEU A 71 -3.01 7.84 5.39
C LEU A 71 -1.58 7.56 5.86
N ILE A 72 -1.12 6.31 5.69
CA ILE A 72 0.27 5.93 5.89
C ILE A 72 0.78 5.41 4.55
N GLU A 73 1.60 6.23 3.91
CA GLU A 73 2.09 5.95 2.56
C GLU A 73 3.31 5.04 2.60
N CYS A 74 3.15 3.78 2.18
CA CYS A 74 4.24 2.79 2.11
C CYS A 74 4.36 2.13 0.73
N SER A 75 3.57 2.56 -0.27
CA SER A 75 3.69 2.03 -1.62
C SER A 75 4.92 2.65 -2.30
N ALA A 76 5.73 1.80 -2.94
CA ALA A 76 6.91 2.23 -3.68
C ALA A 76 7.46 1.08 -4.52
N GLU A 77 8.31 1.44 -5.49
CA GLU A 77 9.46 0.65 -5.91
C GLU A 77 10.67 1.07 -5.09
N PRO A 78 11.05 0.32 -4.03
CA PRO A 78 12.10 0.71 -3.11
C PRO A 78 13.50 0.25 -3.56
N SER A 79 13.61 -0.54 -4.65
CA SER A 79 14.91 -1.06 -5.09
C SER A 79 15.79 0.07 -5.63
N VAL A 80 16.98 0.23 -5.04
CA VAL A 80 18.01 1.17 -5.53
C VAL A 80 18.49 0.85 -6.94
N GLN A 81 18.30 -0.40 -7.40
CA GLN A 81 18.66 -0.83 -8.74
C GLN A 81 17.53 -0.60 -9.76
N ALA A 82 16.31 -0.29 -9.32
CA ALA A 82 15.19 -0.10 -10.23
C ALA A 82 15.41 1.14 -11.12
N GLY A 83 15.21 0.96 -12.43
CA GLY A 83 15.49 1.99 -13.43
C GLY A 83 16.97 2.17 -13.77
N TYR A 84 17.89 1.46 -13.12
CA TYR A 84 19.30 1.49 -13.53
C TYR A 84 19.53 0.59 -14.74
N GLY A 85 20.04 1.15 -15.84
CA GLY A 85 20.20 0.43 -17.11
C GLY A 85 18.90 0.09 -17.86
N GLN A 86 17.76 0.58 -17.35
CA GLN A 86 16.43 0.45 -17.96
C GLN A 86 15.66 1.78 -17.82
N SER A 87 14.39 1.81 -18.24
CA SER A 87 13.56 3.00 -18.05
C SER A 87 13.22 3.24 -16.57
N PRO A 88 13.40 4.46 -16.03
CA PRO A 88 12.99 4.81 -14.67
C PRO A 88 11.48 5.09 -14.56
N ALA A 89 10.73 5.03 -15.66
CA ALA A 89 9.33 5.45 -15.72
C ALA A 89 8.45 4.75 -14.67
N TYR A 90 8.68 3.47 -14.38
CA TYR A 90 7.93 2.77 -13.34
C TYR A 90 8.21 3.35 -11.94
N VAL A 91 9.48 3.62 -11.62
CA VAL A 91 9.91 4.22 -10.35
C VAL A 91 9.29 5.61 -10.19
N THR A 92 9.36 6.44 -11.22
CA THR A 92 8.76 7.79 -11.20
C THR A 92 7.25 7.71 -11.04
N ASN A 93 6.56 6.88 -11.83
CA ASN A 93 5.11 6.77 -11.76
C ASN A 93 4.65 6.25 -10.39
N THR A 94 5.26 5.20 -9.87
CA THR A 94 4.81 4.60 -8.61
C THR A 94 5.21 5.42 -7.39
N ASN A 95 6.42 6.01 -7.35
CA ASN A 95 6.90 6.72 -6.15
C ASN A 95 6.48 8.19 -6.13
N LEU A 96 6.48 8.87 -7.29
CA LEU A 96 6.14 10.30 -7.36
C LEU A 96 4.66 10.49 -7.66
N ASN A 97 4.18 10.00 -8.81
CA ASN A 97 2.77 10.20 -9.18
C ASN A 97 1.82 9.47 -8.22
N GLY A 98 2.20 8.27 -7.77
CA GLY A 98 1.45 7.55 -6.73
C GLY A 98 1.32 8.36 -5.43
N ALA A 99 2.42 8.96 -4.96
CA ALA A 99 2.39 9.80 -3.77
C ALA A 99 1.55 11.07 -3.96
N ILE A 100 1.59 11.69 -5.15
CA ILE A 100 0.73 12.84 -5.49
C ILE A 100 -0.74 12.42 -5.40
N ASN A 101 -1.13 11.32 -6.05
CA ASN A 101 -2.51 10.83 -6.02
C ASN A 101 -3.00 10.53 -4.59
N CYS A 102 -2.11 10.11 -3.69
CA CYS A 102 -2.47 9.87 -2.30
C CYS A 102 -2.66 11.16 -1.47
N LEU A 103 -2.14 12.30 -1.95
CA LEU A 103 -2.19 13.59 -1.25
C LEU A 103 -3.26 14.56 -1.80
N GLU A 104 -3.88 14.22 -2.93
CA GLU A 104 -5.08 14.88 -3.46
C GLU A 104 -6.33 14.52 -2.64
#